data_AF-A0A2D6MXX6-F1
#
_entry.id   AF-A0A2D6MXX6-F1
#
_cell.length_a   1.000
_cell.length_b   1.000
_cell.length_c   1.000
_cell.angle_alpha   90.00
_cell.angle_beta   90.00
_cell.angle_gamma   90.00
#
_symmetry.space_group_name_H-M   'P 1'
#
loop_
_entity.id
_entity.type
_entity.pdbx_description
1 polymer ?
#
loop_
_entity_poly.entity_id
_entity_poly.type
_entity_poly.pdbx_seq_one_letter_code
_entity_poly.pdbx_strand_id
1 'polypeptide(L)'
;MLSAFGVSSLFLLLYVSHKISRSFENTTFNAEGPLKVAYLVLLGTHVLLAMTVPLFAIALIRRGLRDDRPGHRRIARVGWPVWIYVSVTGVLIYLLLYPFNPRV
;
A
#
# COMPACT_ATOMS: atom_id res chain seq x y z
N MET A 1 -19.67 0.38 -1.61
CA MET A 1 -18.57 -0.33 -2.32
C MET A 1 -18.14 0.38 -3.59
N LEU A 2 -19.06 0.77 -4.48
CA LEU A 2 -18.73 1.52 -5.71
C LEU A 2 -18.04 2.88 -5.45
N SER A 3 -18.49 3.64 -4.45
CA SER A 3 -17.87 4.91 -4.05
C SER A 3 -16.43 4.73 -3.56
N ALA A 4 -16.18 3.73 -2.70
CA ALA A 4 -14.83 3.40 -2.22
C ALA A 4 -13.89 2.98 -3.36
N PHE A 5 -14.40 2.23 -4.35
CA PHE A 5 -13.64 1.87 -5.54
C PHE A 5 -13.30 3.07 -6.43
N GLY A 6 -14.25 4.00 -6.59
CA GLY A 6 -14.03 5.25 -7.32
C GLY A 6 -12.94 6.11 -6.67
N VAL A 7 -13.01 6.32 -5.36
CA VAL A 7 -12.01 7.08 -4.61
C VAL A 7 -10.64 6.39 -4.66
N SER A 8 -10.58 5.05 -4.54
CA SER A 8 -9.33 4.31 -4.61
C SER A 8 -8.70 4.35 -6.01
N SER A 9 -9.51 4.30 -7.07
CA SER A 9 -9.03 4.44 -8.46
C SER A 9 -8.51 5.86 -8.72
N LEU A 10 -9.22 6.88 -8.24
CA LEU A 10 -8.79 8.27 -8.36
C LEU A 10 -7.48 8.52 -7.59
N PHE A 11 -7.37 7.99 -6.37
CA PHE A 11 -6.15 8.06 -5.58
C PHE A 11 -4.96 7.40 -6.30
N LEU A 12 -5.17 6.22 -6.91
CA LEU A 12 -4.13 5.52 -7.66
C LEU A 12 -3.66 6.35 -8.86
N LEU A 13 -4.60 6.94 -9.61
CA LEU A 13 -4.28 7.80 -10.74
C LEU A 13 -3.46 9.03 -10.30
N LEU A 14 -3.92 9.74 -9.27
CA LEU A 14 -3.21 10.89 -8.72
C LEU A 14 -1.82 10.52 -8.19
N TYR A 15 -1.68 9.37 -7.53
CA TYR A 15 -0.40 8.89 -7.01
C TYR A 15 0.60 8.59 -8.14
N VAL A 16 0.17 7.87 -9.17
CA VAL A 16 1.00 7.55 -10.34
C VAL A 16 1.38 8.83 -11.09
N SER A 17 0.42 9.72 -11.34
CA SER A 17 0.68 11.02 -11.95
C SER A 17 1.68 11.85 -11.14
N HIS A 18 1.53 11.93 -9.81
CA HIS A 18 2.49 12.63 -8.94
C HIS A 18 3.88 11.99 -8.99
N LYS A 19 3.97 10.65 -8.99
CA LYS A 19 5.24 9.91 -9.12
C LYS A 19 5.94 10.19 -10.45
N ILE A 20 5.19 10.26 -11.54
CA ILE A 20 5.69 10.60 -12.88
C ILE A 20 6.11 12.08 -12.93
N SER A 21 5.28 13.00 -12.42
CA SER A 21 5.61 14.43 -12.38
C SER A 21 6.82 14.76 -11.51
N ARG A 22 7.10 13.94 -10.48
CA ARG A 22 8.33 14.05 -9.68
C ARG A 22 9.50 13.24 -10.25
N SER A 23 9.43 12.77 -11.50
CA SER A 23 10.52 12.02 -12.17
C SER A 23 11.11 10.88 -11.34
N PHE A 24 10.27 10.19 -10.57
CA PHE A 24 10.74 9.16 -9.63
C PHE A 24 11.82 9.65 -8.64
N GLU A 25 11.86 10.94 -8.30
CA GLU A 25 12.68 11.44 -7.20
C GLU A 25 12.34 10.64 -5.95
N ASN A 26 13.29 9.79 -5.58
CA ASN A 26 13.20 8.99 -4.37
C ASN A 26 13.80 9.86 -3.28
N THR A 27 12.98 10.32 -2.35
CA THR A 27 13.45 10.97 -1.14
C THR A 27 14.46 10.03 -0.49
N THR A 28 15.70 10.48 -0.39
CA THR A 28 16.78 9.64 0.10
C THR A 28 16.63 9.57 1.62
N PHE A 29 16.53 8.35 2.15
CA PHE A 29 16.59 8.14 3.59
C PHE A 29 18.05 8.35 4.00
N ASN A 30 18.32 9.43 4.76
CA ASN A 30 19.66 9.92 5.05
C ASN A 30 20.34 9.13 6.19
N ALA A 31 19.66 8.15 6.78
CA ALA A 31 20.29 7.29 7.77
C ALA A 31 21.32 6.36 7.11
N GLU A 32 22.45 6.14 7.78
CA GLU A 32 23.50 5.22 7.34
C GLU A 32 23.45 3.89 8.10
N GLY A 33 24.05 2.85 7.52
CA GLY A 33 24.21 1.55 8.16
C GLY A 33 22.91 0.73 8.31
N PRO A 34 22.72 0.01 9.42
CA PRO A 34 21.65 -1.00 9.57
C PRO A 34 20.23 -0.42 9.50
N LEU A 35 20.04 0.86 9.85
CA LEU A 35 18.75 1.55 9.78
C LEU A 35 18.25 1.70 8.33
N LYS A 36 19.15 1.98 7.38
CA LYS A 36 18.82 2.08 5.95
C LYS A 36 18.39 0.74 5.38
N VAL A 37 19.07 -0.35 5.77
CA VAL A 37 18.73 -1.70 5.34
C VAL A 37 17.34 -2.10 5.87
N ALA A 38 17.06 -1.84 7.15
CA ALA A 38 15.75 -2.11 7.74
C ALA A 38 14.63 -1.33 7.02
N TYR A 39 14.86 -0.04 6.70
CA TYR A 39 13.91 0.77 5.92
C TYR A 39 13.67 0.19 4.53
N LEU A 40 14.73 -0.21 3.81
CA LEU A 40 14.61 -0.77 2.45
C LEU A 40 13.90 -2.13 2.44
N VAL A 41 14.13 -2.98 3.44
CA VAL A 41 13.41 -4.25 3.60
C VAL A 41 11.93 -4.00 3.90
N LEU A 42 11.63 -3.07 4.81
CA LEU A 42 10.26 -2.66 5.12
C LEU A 42 9.55 -2.10 3.88
N LEU A 43 10.22 -1.22 3.14
CA LEU A 43 9.69 -0.62 1.91
C LEU A 43 9.47 -1.69 0.83
N GLY A 44 10.43 -2.58 0.63
CA GLY A 44 10.33 -3.66 -0.35
C GLY A 44 9.18 -4.61 -0.06
N THR A 45 9.08 -5.10 1.18
CA THR A 45 7.97 -5.97 1.60
C THR A 45 6.62 -5.25 1.49
N HIS A 46 6.54 -3.99 1.93
CA HIS A 46 5.34 -3.18 1.80
C HIS A 46 4.87 -3.06 0.35
N VAL A 47 5.74 -2.69 -0.59
CA VAL A 47 5.38 -2.51 -2.01
C VAL A 47 4.92 -3.83 -2.64
N LEU A 48 5.62 -4.93 -2.38
CA LEU A 48 5.24 -6.25 -2.89
C LEU A 48 3.86 -6.68 -2.38
N LEU A 49 3.58 -6.47 -1.09
CA LEU A 49 2.27 -6.79 -0.52
C LEU A 49 1.19 -5.81 -1.02
N ALA A 50 1.51 -4.53 -1.17
CA ALA A 50 0.58 -3.51 -1.66
C ALA A 50 0.10 -3.79 -3.09
N MET A 51 0.94 -4.36 -3.97
CA MET A 51 0.54 -4.78 -5.32
C MET A 51 -0.56 -5.84 -5.32
N THR A 52 -0.67 -6.65 -4.26
CA THR A 52 -1.70 -7.69 -4.16
C THR A 52 -3.05 -7.16 -3.70
N VAL A 53 -3.09 -5.98 -3.04
CA VAL A 53 -4.32 -5.40 -2.46
C VAL A 53 -5.40 -5.10 -3.52
N PRO A 54 -5.10 -4.48 -4.68
CA PRO A 54 -6.10 -4.26 -5.73
C PRO A 54 -6.71 -5.55 -6.26
N LEU A 55 -5.91 -6.62 -6.39
CA LEU A 55 -6.38 -7.93 -6.83
C LEU A 55 -7.38 -8.53 -5.84
N PHE A 56 -7.07 -8.46 -4.54
CA PHE A 56 -7.99 -8.87 -3.48
C PHE A 56 -9.27 -8.03 -3.47
N ALA A 57 -9.17 -6.71 -3.66
CA ALA A 57 -10.32 -5.82 -3.70
C ALA A 57 -11.27 -6.16 -4.86
N ILE A 58 -10.74 -6.38 -6.07
CA ILE A 58 -11.53 -6.77 -7.24
C ILE A 58 -12.20 -8.13 -7.00
N ALA A 59 -11.48 -9.10 -6.44
CA ALA A 59 -12.04 -10.42 -6.13
C ALA A 59 -13.18 -10.37 -5.10
N LEU A 60 -13.02 -9.55 -4.05
CA LEU A 60 -14.05 -9.34 -3.02
C LEU A 60 -15.29 -8.65 -3.57
N ILE A 61 -15.11 -7.62 -4.42
CA ILE A 61 -16.21 -6.91 -5.08
C ILE A 61 -16.97 -7.85 -6.02
N ARG A 62 -16.26 -8.61 -6.87
CA ARG A 62 -16.90 -9.56 -7.79
C ARG A 62 -17.73 -10.62 -7.06
N ARG A 63 -17.25 -11.15 -5.93
CA ARG A 63 -18.01 -12.12 -5.13
C ARG A 63 -19.16 -11.47 -4.35
N GLY A 64 -18.98 -10.24 -3.87
CA GLY A 64 -20.05 -9.47 -3.23
C GLY A 64 -21.21 -9.16 -4.19
N LEU A 65 -20.91 -8.86 -5.46
CA LEU A 65 -21.92 -8.64 -6.51
C LEU A 65 -22.70 -9.91 -6.90
N ARG A 66 -22.15 -11.09 -6.63
CA ARG A 66 -22.81 -12.38 -6.86
C ARG A 66 -23.54 -12.93 -5.64
N ASP A 67 -23.63 -12.14 -4.55
CA ASP A 67 -24.12 -12.55 -3.21
C ASP A 67 -23.47 -13.84 -2.67
N ASP A 68 -22.26 -14.18 -3.12
CA ASP A 68 -21.47 -15.33 -2.66
C ASP A 68 -20.75 -14.98 -1.35
N ARG A 69 -21.54 -14.95 -0.28
CA ARG A 69 -21.10 -14.68 1.10
C ARG A 69 -20.03 -15.66 1.60
N PRO A 70 -20.13 -17.00 1.41
CA PRO A 70 -19.10 -17.91 1.88
C PRO A 70 -17.77 -17.72 1.13
N GLY A 71 -17.81 -17.51 -0.18
CA GLY A 71 -16.62 -17.20 -0.97
C GLY A 71 -16.01 -15.85 -0.63
N HIS A 72 -16.82 -14.84 -0.31
CA HIS A 72 -16.36 -13.53 0.15
C HIS A 72 -15.64 -13.62 1.50
N ARG A 73 -16.22 -14.32 2.48
CA ARG A 73 -15.62 -14.52 3.81
C ARG A 73 -14.27 -15.23 3.75
N ARG A 74 -14.11 -16.21 2.86
CA ARG A 74 -12.86 -16.97 2.71
C ARG A 74 -11.71 -16.10 2.21
N ILE A 75 -11.96 -15.25 1.21
CA ILE A 75 -10.96 -14.32 0.68
C ILE A 75 -10.69 -13.20 1.69
N ALA A 76 -11.75 -12.65 2.31
CA ALA A 76 -11.62 -11.57 3.29
C ALA A 76 -10.73 -11.96 4.47
N ARG A 77 -10.78 -13.23 4.91
CA ARG A 77 -9.93 -13.73 6.01
C ARG A 77 -8.43 -13.65 5.71
N VAL A 78 -8.03 -13.82 4.44
CA VAL A 78 -6.62 -13.74 4.01
C VAL A 78 -6.24 -12.33 3.59
N GLY A 79 -7.16 -11.63 2.91
CA GLY A 79 -6.94 -10.24 2.48
C GLY A 79 -6.85 -9.28 3.66
N TRP A 80 -7.61 -9.49 4.74
CA TRP A 80 -7.65 -8.57 5.88
C TRP A 80 -6.31 -8.41 6.61
N PRO A 81 -5.58 -9.48 6.99
CA PRO A 81 -4.24 -9.35 7.59
C PRO A 81 -3.24 -8.62 6.67
N VAL A 82 -3.24 -8.93 5.37
CA VAL A 82 -2.38 -8.26 4.38
C VAL A 82 -2.71 -6.78 4.31
N TRP A 83 -3.99 -6.43 4.33
CA TRP A 83 -4.44 -5.04 4.28
C TRP A 83 -3.96 -4.24 5.48
N ILE A 84 -4.13 -4.79 6.69
CA ILE A 84 -3.67 -4.15 7.93
C ILE A 84 -2.15 -3.99 7.91
N TYR A 85 -1.41 -5.02 7.49
CA TYR A 85 0.04 -4.94 7.38
C TYR A 85 0.47 -3.80 6.45
N VAL A 86 -0.09 -3.74 5.23
CA VAL A 86 0.22 -2.69 4.26
C VAL A 86 -0.17 -1.31 4.80
N SER A 87 -1.35 -1.16 5.39
CA SER A 87 -1.79 0.14 5.96
C SER A 87 -0.86 0.63 7.07
N VAL A 88 -0.49 -0.23 8.02
CA VAL A 88 0.39 0.14 9.13
C VAL A 88 1.80 0.45 8.63
N THR A 89 2.37 -0.42 7.79
CA THR A 89 3.73 -0.23 7.26
C THR A 89 3.83 1.00 6.35
N GLY A 90 2.78 1.35 5.60
CA GLY A 90 2.76 2.56 4.77
C GLY A 90 2.85 3.85 5.60
N VAL A 91 2.10 3.93 6.70
CA VAL A 91 2.20 5.05 7.64
C VAL A 91 3.60 5.09 8.26
N LEU A 92 4.15 3.93 8.64
CA LEU A 92 5.48 3.84 9.23
C LEU A 92 6.57 4.35 8.27
N ILE A 93 6.51 3.93 7.01
CA ILE A 93 7.43 4.38 5.93
C ILE A 93 7.33 5.90 5.77
N TYR A 94 6.11 6.45 5.74
CA TYR A 94 5.91 7.90 5.64
C TYR A 94 6.55 8.64 6.81
N LEU A 95 6.31 8.17 8.04
CA LEU A 95 6.88 8.77 9.25
C LEU A 95 8.41 8.71 9.24
N LEU A 96 8.98 7.57 8.84
CA LEU A 96 10.43 7.41 8.72
C LEU A 96 11.03 8.34 7.66
N LEU A 97 10.34 8.56 6.53
CA LEU A 97 10.87 9.32 5.40
C LEU A 97 10.73 10.84 5.54
N TYR A 98 9.72 11.33 6.26
CA TYR A 98 9.43 12.76 6.36
C TYR A 98 9.77 13.34 7.74
N PRO A 99 9.02 13.05 8.82
CA PRO A 99 9.29 13.65 10.13
C PRO A 99 10.55 13.10 10.83
N PHE A 100 10.86 11.81 10.67
CA PHE A 100 12.01 11.19 11.35
C PHE A 100 13.25 11.02 10.46
N ASN A 101 13.19 11.46 9.20
CA ASN A 101 14.36 11.39 8.33
C ASN A 101 15.41 12.39 8.86
N PRO A 102 16.62 11.93 9.20
CA PRO A 102 17.69 12.83 9.60
C PRO A 102 17.88 13.89 8.53
N ARG A 103 17.86 15.16 8.93
CA ARG A 103 18.20 16.26 8.03
C ARG A 103 19.72 16.25 7.87
N VAL A 104 20.19 16.28 6.63
CA VAL A 104 21.61 16.46 6.30
C VAL A 104 22.08 17.82 6.80
#